data_AF-A0A920RBS8-F1
#
_entry.id   AF-A0A920RBS8-F1
#
_cell.length_a   1.000
_cell.length_b   1.000
_cell.length_c   1.000
_cell.angle_alpha   90.00
_cell.angle_beta   90.00
_cell.angle_gamma   90.00
#
_symmetry.space_group_name_H-M   'P 1'
#
loop_
_entity.id
_entity.type
_entity.pdbx_description
1 polymer ?
#
loop_
_entity_poly.entity_id
_entity_poly.type
_entity_poly.pdbx_seq_one_letter_code
_entity_poly.pdbx_strand_id
1 'polypeptide(L)'
;MNFEQSEFPQAREILARDAGWKFREKNRKHKAKKLENPEIIKVLELASKFYQFQLRQHRNKNEAVSYLKDRGVSGEIARDFGLGYAPAGWDNLIKAVVSVRNMNNHY
;
A
#
# COMPACT_ATOMS: atom_id res chain seq x y z
N MET A 1 -14.85 -32.27 5.68
CA MET A 1 -15.84 -31.52 6.49
C MET A 1 -15.14 -30.30 7.06
N ASN A 2 -15.50 -29.09 6.62
CA ASN A 2 -14.92 -27.83 7.08
C ASN A 2 -15.61 -27.42 8.40
N PHE A 3 -14.91 -27.56 9.53
CA PHE A 3 -15.49 -27.37 10.87
C PHE A 3 -15.02 -26.12 11.63
N GLU A 4 -14.34 -25.16 11.01
CA GLU A 4 -13.69 -24.07 11.79
C GLU A 4 -13.98 -22.63 11.34
N GLN A 5 -15.21 -22.32 10.89
CA GLN A 5 -15.60 -20.90 10.73
C GLN A 5 -16.96 -20.54 11.30
N SER A 6 -17.66 -21.48 11.95
CA SER A 6 -19.06 -21.33 12.36
C SER A 6 -19.31 -21.35 13.87
N GLU A 7 -18.29 -21.39 14.73
CA GLU A 7 -18.51 -21.46 16.20
C GLU A 7 -18.41 -20.07 16.87
N PHE A 8 -17.60 -19.16 16.32
CA PHE A 8 -17.34 -17.86 16.95
C PHE A 8 -18.50 -16.85 16.87
N PRO A 9 -19.24 -16.72 15.75
CA PRO A 9 -20.38 -15.79 15.67
C PRO A 9 -21.53 -16.21 16.59
N GLN A 10 -21.86 -17.50 16.61
CA GLN A 10 -22.95 -18.08 17.40
C GLN A 10 -22.66 -17.99 18.90
N ALA A 11 -21.45 -18.33 19.35
CA ALA A 11 -21.08 -18.22 20.76
C ALA A 11 -21.20 -16.79 21.31
N ARG A 12 -20.89 -15.78 20.48
CA ARG A 12 -21.02 -14.37 20.87
C ARG A 12 -22.47 -13.91 20.99
N GLU A 13 -23.35 -14.46 20.16
CA GLU A 13 -24.77 -14.14 20.21
C GLU A 13 -25.43 -14.70 21.48
N ILE A 14 -25.07 -15.93 21.87
CA ILE A 14 -25.54 -16.57 23.12
C ILE A 14 -25.09 -15.75 24.34
N LEU A 15 -23.80 -15.41 24.41
CA LEU A 15 -23.26 -14.56 25.50
C LEU A 15 -23.94 -13.19 25.59
N ALA A 16 -24.22 -12.56 24.45
CA ALA A 16 -24.89 -11.26 24.45
C ALA A 16 -26.35 -11.35 24.93
N ARG A 17 -27.06 -12.41 24.56
CA ARG A 17 -28.43 -12.68 25.05
C ARG A 17 -28.43 -12.91 26.56
N ASP A 18 -27.50 -13.70 27.10
CA ASP A 18 -27.40 -13.96 28.54
C ASP A 18 -27.11 -12.68 29.34
N ALA A 19 -26.31 -11.77 28.78
CA ALA A 19 -26.04 -10.45 29.37
C ALA A 19 -27.20 -9.44 29.21
N GLY A 20 -28.32 -9.83 28.60
CA GLY A 20 -29.47 -8.96 28.32
C GLY A 20 -29.20 -7.90 27.25
N TRP A 21 -28.12 -8.03 26.48
CA TRP A 21 -27.71 -7.06 25.46
C TRP A 21 -28.07 -7.55 24.06
N LYS A 22 -28.77 -6.72 23.27
CA LYS A 22 -28.97 -7.01 21.84
C LYS A 22 -27.64 -6.79 21.10
N PHE A 23 -26.96 -7.87 20.72
CA PHE A 23 -25.80 -7.79 19.84
C PHE A 23 -26.25 -7.32 18.45
N ARG A 24 -26.20 -6.02 18.22
CA ARG A 24 -26.37 -5.45 16.89
C ARG A 24 -25.08 -5.70 16.14
N GLU A 25 -25.08 -6.69 15.25
CA GLU A 25 -24.01 -6.81 14.27
C GLU A 25 -23.98 -5.47 13.51
N LYS A 26 -22.97 -4.64 13.80
CA LYS A 26 -22.67 -3.51 12.93
C LYS A 26 -22.34 -4.16 11.61
N ASN A 27 -23.33 -4.16 10.72
CA ASN A 27 -23.23 -4.51 9.32
C ASN A 27 -21.76 -4.46 8.90
N ARG A 28 -21.17 -5.63 8.60
CA ARG A 28 -19.85 -5.76 7.98
C ARG A 28 -19.80 -5.13 6.58
N LYS A 29 -20.63 -4.11 6.30
CA LYS A 29 -20.52 -3.16 5.21
C LYS A 29 -19.27 -2.28 5.33
N HIS A 30 -18.41 -2.49 6.32
CA HIS A 30 -17.03 -2.02 6.35
C HIS A 30 -16.05 -2.93 5.58
N LYS A 31 -16.49 -3.64 4.53
CA LYS A 31 -15.59 -4.46 3.69
C LYS A 31 -15.51 -4.08 2.22
N ALA A 32 -16.18 -3.03 1.76
CA ALA A 32 -16.09 -2.58 0.37
C ALA A 32 -15.96 -1.06 0.19
N LYS A 33 -15.53 -0.33 1.23
CA LYS A 33 -15.01 1.04 1.05
C LYS A 33 -13.56 1.05 0.54
N LYS A 34 -13.11 -0.05 -0.10
CA LYS A 34 -11.70 -0.44 -0.19
C LYS A 34 -11.00 -0.02 -1.50
N LEU A 35 -11.72 0.54 -2.46
CA LEU A 35 -11.15 1.08 -3.70
C LEU A 35 -12.00 2.28 -4.16
N GLU A 36 -12.21 3.28 -3.29
CA GLU A 36 -13.07 4.42 -3.65
C GLU A 36 -12.49 5.32 -4.76
N ASN A 37 -11.23 5.10 -5.18
CA ASN A 37 -10.69 5.83 -6.31
C ASN A 37 -9.60 5.05 -7.09
N PRO A 38 -9.95 4.40 -8.22
CA PRO A 38 -8.97 3.68 -9.04
C PRO A 38 -7.87 4.61 -9.60
N GLU A 39 -8.15 5.90 -9.76
CA GLU A 39 -7.15 6.87 -10.21
C GLU A 39 -6.07 7.11 -9.15
N ILE A 40 -6.43 7.14 -7.85
CA ILE A 40 -5.44 7.28 -6.78
C ILE A 40 -4.51 6.07 -6.75
N ILE A 41 -5.04 4.86 -6.95
CA ILE A 41 -4.22 3.63 -6.99
C ILE A 41 -3.21 3.70 -8.14
N LYS A 42 -3.64 4.13 -9.34
CA LYS A 42 -2.73 4.32 -10.49
C LYS A 42 -1.62 5.31 -10.17
N VAL A 43 -1.93 6.43 -9.52
CA VAL A 43 -0.94 7.45 -9.13
C VAL A 43 0.03 6.89 -8.09
N LEU A 44 -0.45 6.11 -7.11
CA LEU A 44 0.41 5.46 -6.11
C LEU A 44 1.35 4.43 -6.75
N GLU A 45 0.88 3.67 -7.74
CA GLU A 45 1.72 2.74 -8.50
C GLU A 45 2.81 3.48 -9.28
N LEU A 46 2.47 4.59 -9.94
CA LEU A 46 3.44 5.44 -10.63
C LEU A 46 4.48 6.01 -9.66
N ALA A 47 4.04 6.49 -8.50
CA ALA A 47 4.93 7.01 -7.46
C ALA A 47 5.88 5.93 -6.94
N SER A 48 5.37 4.73 -6.68
CA SER A 48 6.19 3.58 -6.26
C SER A 48 7.27 3.24 -7.30
N LYS A 49 6.88 3.13 -8.57
CA LYS A 49 7.82 2.88 -9.68
C LYS A 49 8.87 3.99 -9.80
N PHE A 50 8.45 5.25 -9.66
CA PHE A 50 9.35 6.40 -9.70
C PHE A 50 10.41 6.31 -8.60
N TYR A 51 10.04 6.12 -7.34
CA TYR A 51 11.02 6.08 -6.25
C TYR A 51 11.95 4.85 -6.33
N GLN A 52 11.44 3.70 -6.75
CA GLN A 52 12.28 2.53 -7.03
C GLN A 52 13.30 2.83 -8.14
N PHE A 53 12.89 3.52 -9.20
CA PHE A 53 13.78 3.96 -10.27
C PHE A 53 14.85 4.93 -9.75
N GLN A 54 14.46 5.90 -8.90
CA GLN A 54 15.40 6.84 -8.29
C GLN A 54 16.46 6.14 -7.44
N LEU A 55 16.09 5.09 -6.69
CA LEU A 55 17.05 4.30 -5.92
C LEU A 55 18.07 3.59 -6.82
N ARG A 56 17.72 3.30 -8.08
CA ARG A 56 18.57 2.61 -9.05
C ARG A 56 19.38 3.55 -9.94
N GLN A 57 18.88 4.74 -10.26
CA GLN A 57 19.47 5.59 -11.31
C GLN A 57 19.87 7.00 -10.86
N HIS A 58 19.33 7.50 -9.74
CA HIS A 58 19.61 8.86 -9.33
C HIS A 58 21.09 9.05 -8.96
N ARG A 59 21.67 10.20 -9.31
CA ARG A 59 23.09 10.50 -9.08
C ARG A 59 23.47 10.44 -7.59
N ASN A 60 22.55 10.89 -6.73
CA ASN A 60 22.75 10.92 -5.27
C ASN A 60 22.16 9.69 -4.55
N LYS A 61 21.85 8.60 -5.26
CA LYS A 61 21.28 7.38 -4.65
C LYS A 61 22.21 6.69 -3.66
N ASN A 62 23.53 6.96 -3.75
CA ASN A 62 24.55 6.19 -3.04
C ASN A 62 24.36 6.23 -1.52
N GLU A 63 23.96 7.38 -0.97
CA GLU A 63 23.69 7.51 0.47
C GLU A 63 22.55 6.59 0.93
N ALA A 64 21.44 6.57 0.20
CA ALA A 64 20.32 5.69 0.50
C ALA A 64 20.66 4.21 0.30
N VAL A 65 21.43 3.88 -0.74
CA VAL A 65 21.88 2.51 -1.00
C VAL A 65 22.82 2.02 0.11
N SER A 66 23.79 2.83 0.53
CA SER A 66 24.69 2.50 1.63
C SER A 66 23.92 2.29 2.92
N TYR A 67 23.00 3.20 3.26
CA TYR A 67 22.15 3.07 4.44
C TYR A 67 21.35 1.76 4.46
N LEU A 68 20.74 1.37 3.33
CA LEU A 68 20.01 0.11 3.22
C LEU A 68 20.94 -1.11 3.40
N LYS A 69 22.12 -1.08 2.78
CA LYS A 69 23.11 -2.16 2.93
C LYS A 69 23.60 -2.30 4.37
N ASP A 70 23.89 -1.19 5.05
CA ASP A 70 24.32 -1.16 6.46
C ASP A 70 23.22 -1.73 7.40
N ARG A 71 21.95 -1.63 6.97
CA ARG A 71 20.80 -2.23 7.66
C ARG A 71 20.56 -3.70 7.29
N GLY A 72 21.42 -4.31 6.49
CA GLY A 72 21.28 -5.70 6.03
C GLY A 72 20.22 -5.89 4.94
N VAL A 73 19.76 -4.81 4.31
CA VAL A 73 18.79 -4.87 3.22
C VAL A 73 19.53 -5.08 1.90
N SER A 74 19.43 -6.30 1.36
CA SER A 74 19.99 -6.64 0.06
C SER A 74 19.23 -5.95 -1.09
N GLY A 75 19.84 -5.94 -2.27
CA GLY A 75 19.18 -5.46 -3.49
C GLY A 75 17.95 -6.29 -3.87
N GLU A 76 17.93 -7.59 -3.56
CA GLU A 76 16.73 -8.43 -3.76
C GLU A 76 15.61 -8.02 -2.81
N ILE A 77 15.90 -7.86 -1.51
CA ILE A 77 14.90 -7.43 -0.52
C ILE A 77 14.34 -6.06 -0.90
N ALA A 78 15.20 -5.12 -1.28
CA ALA A 78 14.76 -3.79 -1.70
C ALA A 78 13.81 -3.84 -2.92
N ARG A 79 14.07 -4.74 -3.87
CA ARG A 79 13.21 -4.95 -5.05
C ARG A 79 11.88 -5.62 -4.67
N ASP A 80 11.91 -6.70 -3.90
CA ASP A 80 10.73 -7.48 -3.58
C ASP A 80 9.73 -6.70 -2.70
N PHE A 81 10.25 -5.82 -1.84
CA PHE A 81 9.45 -4.91 -1.02
C PHE A 81 9.19 -3.54 -1.67
N GLY A 82 9.70 -3.30 -2.88
CA GLY A 82 9.47 -2.05 -3.62
C GLY A 82 10.07 -0.80 -2.95
N LEU A 83 11.21 -0.94 -2.27
CA LEU A 83 11.92 0.18 -1.65
C LEU A 83 12.44 1.15 -2.71
N GLY A 84 12.34 2.44 -2.39
CA GLY A 84 12.74 3.52 -3.28
C GLY A 84 13.53 4.61 -2.56
N TYR A 85 13.96 5.61 -3.34
CA TYR A 85 14.68 6.78 -2.86
C TYR A 85 13.97 8.05 -3.30
N ALA A 86 13.65 8.91 -2.34
CA ALA A 86 13.10 10.23 -2.62
C ALA A 86 14.26 11.25 -2.68
N PRO A 87 14.65 11.74 -3.88
CA PRO A 87 15.64 12.80 -3.98
C PRO A 87 15.11 14.10 -3.37
N ALA A 88 16.02 14.96 -2.93
CA ALA A 88 15.68 16.29 -2.42
C ALA A 88 14.88 17.09 -3.47
N GLY A 89 13.80 17.73 -3.03
CA GLY A 89 12.90 18.51 -3.88
C GLY A 89 11.44 18.10 -3.72
N TRP A 90 10.54 19.08 -3.63
CA TRP A 90 9.13 18.88 -3.35
C TRP A 90 8.29 18.52 -4.58
N ASP A 91 8.78 18.84 -5.79
CA ASP A 91 8.03 18.70 -7.05
C ASP A 91 8.53 17.57 -7.96
N ASN A 92 9.53 16.79 -7.50
CA ASN A 92 10.15 15.72 -8.29
C ASN A 92 9.11 14.70 -8.80
N LEU A 93 8.23 14.24 -7.91
CA LEU A 93 7.17 13.31 -8.26
C LEU A 93 6.12 13.95 -9.19
N ILE A 94 5.76 15.21 -8.93
CA ILE A 94 4.78 15.95 -9.75
C ILE A 94 5.28 16.06 -11.18
N LYS A 95 6.54 16.49 -11.37
CA LYS A 95 7.18 16.59 -12.69
C LYS A 95 7.19 15.24 -13.41
N ALA A 96 7.55 14.16 -12.70
CA ALA A 96 7.57 12.82 -13.27
C ALA A 96 6.17 12.34 -13.72
N VAL A 97 5.16 12.50 -12.86
CA VAL A 97 3.79 12.02 -13.14
C VAL A 97 3.10 12.88 -14.21
N VAL A 98 3.28 14.20 -14.19
CA VAL A 98 2.73 15.11 -15.20
C VAL A 98 3.36 14.83 -16.57
N SER A 99 4.68 14.59 -16.62
CA SER A 99 5.37 14.20 -17.87
C SER A 99 4.76 12.94 -18.48
N VAL A 100 4.51 11.90 -17.67
CA VAL A 100 3.91 10.64 -18.15
C VAL A 100 2.48 10.84 -18.63
N ARG A 101 1.67 11.65 -17.94
CA ARG A 101 0.29 11.94 -18.36
C ARG A 101 0.22 12.63 -19.72
N ASN A 102 1.10 13.59 -19.98
CA ASN A 102 1.12 14.32 -21.25
C ASN A 102 1.50 13.42 -22.44
N MET A 103 2.34 12.41 -22.23
CA MET A 103 2.71 11.44 -23.28
C MET A 103 1.57 10.50 -23.68
N ASN A 104 0.66 10.20 -22.75
CA ASN A 104 -0.46 9.28 -22.99
C ASN A 104 -1.68 9.94 -23.65
N ASN A 105 -1.69 11.27 -23.82
CA ASN A 105 -2.84 12.04 -24.32
C ASN A 105 -2.68 12.48 -25.79
N HIS A 106 -1.74 11.88 -26.52
CA HIS A 106 -1.39 12.22 -27.92
C HIS A 106 -1.78 11.13 -28.95
N TYR A 107 -2.83 10.34 -28.68
CA TYR A 107 -3.46 9.45 -29.66
C TYR A 107 -4.97 9.70 -29.74
#